data_AF-A0A7J6EEY9-F1
#
_entry.id   AF-A0A7J6EEY9-F1
#
_cell.length_a   1.000
_cell.length_b   1.000
_cell.length_c   1.000
_cell.angle_alpha   90.00
_cell.angle_beta   90.00
_cell.angle_gamma   90.00
#
_symmetry.space_group_name_H-M   'P 1'
#
loop_
_entity.id
_entity.type
_entity.pdbx_description
1 polymer ?
#
loop_
_entity_poly.entity_id
_entity_poly.type
_entity_poly.pdbx_seq_one_letter_code
_entity_poly.pdbx_strand_id
1 'polypeptide(L)'
;MGLQEISWQRLDVLLPTSDDWSLGYTSISGGEDFCIGGQRLNVRSVQTLSGGQKQRVAIAGAIAEASKVLLLDELTTFLDETDQLGVIKAVRNSLDSSKEVTALWVTHRLEELEYADGAVYMEDGRVVKHGDAKTILEFIKGRQSAYIKQINS
;
A
#
# COMPACT_ATOMS: atom_id res chain seq x y z
N MET A 1 -24.27 -2.34 -22.22
CA MET A 1 -23.42 -1.79 -21.15
C MET A 1 -22.30 -2.78 -20.93
N GLY A 2 -21.20 -2.61 -21.66
CA GLY A 2 -20.05 -3.52 -21.60
C GLY A 2 -19.10 -3.05 -20.51
N LEU A 3 -18.86 -3.90 -19.52
CA LEU A 3 -17.71 -3.76 -18.64
C LEU A 3 -16.47 -3.96 -19.53
N GLN A 4 -15.68 -2.91 -19.72
CA GLN A 4 -14.38 -3.06 -20.35
C GLN A 4 -13.47 -3.79 -19.37
N GLU A 5 -13.19 -5.04 -19.71
CA GLU A 5 -12.17 -5.86 -19.10
C GLU A 5 -10.81 -5.15 -19.27
N ILE A 6 -10.23 -4.67 -18.18
CA ILE A 6 -8.89 -4.08 -18.18
C ILE A 6 -7.92 -5.20 -18.59
N SER A 7 -7.41 -5.12 -19.81
CA SER A 7 -6.47 -6.10 -20.36
C SER A 7 -5.11 -5.97 -19.66
N TRP A 8 -4.86 -6.85 -18.69
CA TRP A 8 -3.60 -6.94 -17.95
C TRP A 8 -2.43 -7.54 -18.75
N GLN A 9 -2.56 -7.77 -20.06
CA GLN A 9 -1.58 -8.54 -20.83
C GLN A 9 -0.30 -7.77 -21.22
N ARG A 10 -0.18 -6.48 -20.89
CA ARG A 10 1.00 -5.69 -21.24
C ARG A 10 1.29 -4.57 -20.24
N LEU A 11 1.35 -4.91 -18.95
CA LEU A 11 1.92 -4.01 -17.96
C LEU A 11 3.38 -4.42 -17.75
N ASP A 12 4.31 -3.71 -18.39
CA ASP A 12 5.73 -3.82 -18.08
C ASP A 12 6.02 -3.02 -16.81
N VAL A 13 6.58 -3.70 -15.82
CA VAL A 13 6.81 -3.12 -14.50
C VAL A 13 8.27 -2.68 -14.40
N LEU A 14 8.46 -1.39 -14.14
CA LEU A 14 9.77 -0.76 -14.00
C LEU A 14 10.17 -0.74 -12.54
N LEU A 15 11.17 -1.55 -12.17
CA LEU A 15 11.75 -1.52 -10.83
C LEU A 15 13.12 -0.83 -10.85
N PRO A 16 13.36 0.16 -9.97
CA PRO A 16 14.70 0.69 -9.75
C PRO A 16 15.59 -0.41 -9.16
N THR A 17 16.86 -0.43 -9.57
CA THR A 17 17.82 -1.47 -9.15
C THR A 17 18.66 -1.08 -7.92
N SER A 18 18.38 0.07 -7.28
CA SER A 18 19.13 0.58 -6.13
C SER A 18 18.28 1.44 -5.18
N ASP A 19 18.63 1.44 -3.89
CA ASP A 19 17.91 2.06 -2.76
C ASP A 19 17.98 3.60 -2.66
N ASP A 20 18.15 4.34 -3.77
CA ASP A 20 18.35 5.79 -3.74
C ASP A 20 17.19 6.56 -4.42
N TRP A 21 16.53 7.44 -3.66
CA TRP A 21 15.22 8.04 -3.97
C TRP A 21 15.27 9.52 -4.41
N SER A 22 16.37 9.97 -5.02
CA SER A 22 16.58 11.38 -5.41
C SER A 22 16.42 11.61 -6.94
N LEU A 23 15.28 12.19 -7.35
CA LEU A 23 14.81 12.30 -8.74
C LEU A 23 15.33 13.53 -9.53
N GLY A 24 15.67 13.30 -10.80
CA GLY A 24 15.74 14.28 -11.90
C GLY A 24 15.53 13.59 -13.25
N TYR A 25 14.64 14.11 -14.12
CA TYR A 25 14.15 13.43 -15.33
C TYR A 25 14.80 13.95 -16.63
N THR A 26 15.15 13.06 -17.57
CA THR A 26 15.35 13.38 -19.00
C THR A 26 15.10 12.12 -19.83
N SER A 27 14.29 12.21 -20.90
CA SER A 27 13.99 11.11 -21.82
C SER A 27 14.90 11.13 -23.05
N ILE A 28 15.32 9.96 -23.55
CA ILE A 28 15.90 9.81 -24.90
C ILE A 28 15.25 8.58 -25.56
N SER A 29 14.88 8.74 -26.83
CA SER A 29 14.13 7.83 -27.68
C SER A 29 14.92 6.60 -28.15
N GLY A 30 14.28 5.42 -28.11
CA GLY A 30 14.57 4.30 -29.00
C GLY A 30 14.96 2.99 -28.30
N GLY A 31 14.00 2.05 -28.22
CA GLY A 31 14.22 0.60 -28.18
C GLY A 31 15.00 0.02 -27.00
N GLU A 32 14.28 -0.69 -26.11
CA GLU A 32 14.78 -1.68 -25.14
C GLU A 32 15.59 -1.18 -23.94
N ASP A 33 16.18 0.02 -24.01
CA ASP A 33 16.81 0.70 -22.87
C ASP A 33 15.92 1.85 -22.38
N PHE A 34 15.02 1.56 -21.43
CA PHE A 34 14.23 2.59 -20.75
C PHE A 34 15.01 3.13 -19.55
N CYS A 35 15.48 4.38 -19.68
CA CYS A 35 16.27 5.05 -18.66
C CYS A 35 15.48 6.21 -18.05
N ILE A 36 15.39 6.26 -16.72
CA ILE A 36 14.96 7.45 -15.98
C ILE A 36 16.16 7.94 -15.18
N GLY A 37 16.52 9.22 -15.30
CA GLY A 37 17.63 9.82 -14.55
C GLY A 37 19.01 9.22 -14.83
N GLY A 38 19.22 8.63 -16.00
CA GLY A 38 20.48 7.97 -16.37
C GLY A 38 20.68 6.56 -15.80
N GLN A 39 19.68 6.01 -15.10
CA GLN A 39 19.72 4.64 -14.59
C GLN A 39 18.94 3.69 -15.49
N ARG A 40 19.52 2.51 -15.72
CA ARG A 40 18.91 1.45 -16.52
C ARG A 40 17.86 0.72 -15.68
N LEU A 41 16.61 0.77 -16.10
CA LEU A 41 15.52 0.08 -15.41
C LEU A 41 15.48 -1.39 -15.83
N ASN A 42 15.28 -2.28 -14.86
CA ASN A 42 15.12 -3.71 -15.14
C ASN A 42 13.66 -3.97 -15.52
N VAL A 43 13.40 -4.11 -16.83
CA VAL A 43 12.08 -4.50 -17.34
C VAL A 43 11.89 -5.98 -17.04
N ARG A 44 11.00 -6.29 -16.09
CA ARG A 44 10.62 -7.66 -15.75
C ARG A 44 9.17 -7.90 -16.09
N SER A 45 8.89 -9.08 -16.64
CA SER A 45 7.50 -9.55 -16.80
C SER A 45 6.84 -9.69 -15.43
N VAL A 46 5.62 -9.17 -15.29
CA VAL A 46 4.79 -9.28 -14.08
C VAL A 46 4.65 -10.73 -13.62
N GLN A 47 4.66 -11.69 -14.56
CA GLN A 47 4.53 -13.12 -14.23
C GLN A 47 5.72 -13.64 -13.40
N THR A 48 6.89 -13.02 -13.52
CA THR A 48 8.12 -13.41 -12.80
C THR A 48 8.22 -12.81 -11.40
N LEU A 49 7.30 -11.91 -11.04
CA LEU A 49 7.31 -11.23 -9.75
C LEU A 49 6.63 -12.08 -8.67
N SER A 50 7.21 -12.06 -7.46
CA SER A 50 6.55 -12.59 -6.27
C SER A 50 5.26 -11.80 -5.95
N GLY A 51 4.39 -12.37 -5.10
CA GLY A 51 3.18 -11.67 -4.65
C GLY A 51 3.50 -10.29 -4.05
N GLY A 52 4.46 -10.24 -3.12
CA GLY A 52 4.93 -8.99 -2.51
C GLY A 52 5.53 -7.99 -3.51
N GLN A 53 6.26 -8.46 -4.52
CA GLN A 53 6.79 -7.59 -5.58
C GLN A 53 5.68 -6.98 -6.43
N LYS A 54 4.68 -7.76 -6.83
CA LYS A 54 3.50 -7.25 -7.55
C LYS A 54 2.76 -6.20 -6.73
N GLN A 55 2.64 -6.43 -5.43
CA GLN A 55 1.98 -5.53 -4.50
C GLN A 55 2.70 -4.19 -4.37
N ARG A 56 4.03 -4.20 -4.14
CA ARG A 56 4.82 -2.96 -4.08
C ARG A 56 4.71 -2.12 -5.34
N VAL A 57 4.71 -2.79 -6.50
CA VAL A 57 4.58 -2.13 -7.80
C VAL A 57 3.20 -1.50 -7.96
N ALA A 58 2.14 -2.20 -7.59
CA ALA A 58 0.78 -1.67 -7.64
C ALA A 58 0.65 -0.43 -6.76
N ILE A 59 1.20 -0.46 -5.54
CA ILE A 59 1.20 0.66 -4.61
C ILE A 59 2.01 1.84 -5.16
N ALA A 60 3.21 1.58 -5.69
CA ALA A 60 4.03 2.62 -6.31
C ALA A 60 3.33 3.27 -7.50
N GLY A 61 2.64 2.48 -8.33
CA GLY A 61 1.82 2.97 -9.43
C GLY A 61 0.67 3.87 -8.96
N ALA A 62 -0.07 3.44 -7.93
CA ALA A 62 -1.16 4.22 -7.35
C ALA A 62 -0.68 5.56 -6.75
N ILE A 63 0.47 5.55 -6.06
CA ILE A 63 1.10 6.78 -5.54
C ILE A 63 1.53 7.70 -6.69
N ALA A 64 2.13 7.15 -7.75
CA ALA A 64 2.61 7.90 -8.90
C ALA A 64 1.47 8.53 -9.73
N GLU A 65 0.27 7.96 -9.68
CA GLU A 65 -0.93 8.49 -10.36
C GLU A 65 -1.44 9.80 -9.74
N ALA A 66 -0.93 10.22 -8.56
CA ALA A 66 -1.31 11.44 -7.86
C ALA A 66 -2.84 11.57 -7.63
N SER A 67 -3.50 10.44 -7.39
CA SER A 67 -4.93 10.37 -7.09
C SER A 67 -5.26 11.06 -5.76
N LYS A 68 -6.39 11.77 -5.70
CA LYS A 68 -6.88 12.43 -4.47
C LYS A 68 -7.26 11.45 -3.36
N VAL A 69 -7.63 10.22 -3.72
CA VAL A 69 -8.01 9.17 -2.77
C VAL A 69 -7.32 7.86 -3.15
N LEU A 70 -6.60 7.27 -2.20
CA LEU A 70 -5.98 5.96 -2.31
C LEU A 70 -6.79 4.95 -1.49
N LEU A 71 -7.32 3.92 -2.16
CA LEU A 71 -8.00 2.79 -1.51
C LEU A 71 -7.07 1.58 -1.57
N LEU A 72 -6.62 1.10 -0.40
CA LEU A 72 -5.66 0.00 -0.31
C LEU A 72 -6.27 -1.14 0.50
N ASP A 73 -6.57 -2.25 -0.16
CA ASP A 73 -7.07 -3.44 0.51
C ASP A 73 -5.90 -4.34 0.91
N GLU A 74 -5.74 -4.59 2.21
CA GLU A 74 -4.74 -5.52 2.77
C GLU A 74 -3.31 -5.26 2.22
N LEU A 75 -2.89 -3.99 2.32
CA LEU A 75 -1.72 -3.41 1.65
C LEU A 75 -0.35 -4.00 2.04
N THR A 76 -0.31 -4.79 3.10
CA THR A 76 0.88 -5.45 3.65
C THR A 76 0.89 -6.97 3.43
N THR A 77 -0.11 -7.51 2.74
CA THR A 77 -0.19 -8.94 2.43
C THR A 77 1.01 -9.36 1.60
N PHE A 78 1.48 -10.60 1.81
CA PHE A 78 2.62 -11.19 1.08
C PHE A 78 3.98 -10.49 1.28
N LEU A 79 4.08 -9.55 2.23
CA LEU A 79 5.32 -8.87 2.60
C LEU A 79 5.83 -9.37 3.95
N ASP A 80 7.16 -9.37 4.12
CA ASP A 80 7.78 -9.57 5.44
C ASP A 80 7.67 -8.31 6.30
N GLU A 81 7.93 -8.44 7.60
CA GLU A 81 7.75 -7.35 8.57
C GLU A 81 8.55 -6.08 8.22
N THR A 82 9.75 -6.23 7.64
CA THR A 82 10.60 -5.10 7.26
C THR A 82 10.03 -4.38 6.04
N ASP A 83 9.63 -5.16 5.02
CA ASP A 83 9.01 -4.65 3.80
C ASP A 83 7.66 -3.98 4.08
N GLN A 84 6.86 -4.51 5.01
CA GLN A 84 5.58 -3.93 5.42
C GLN A 84 5.75 -2.52 5.97
N LEU A 85 6.70 -2.32 6.88
CA LEU A 85 7.02 -1.01 7.43
C LEU A 85 7.52 -0.05 6.36
N GLY A 86 8.34 -0.54 5.42
CA GLY A 86 8.80 0.26 4.28
C GLY A 86 7.65 0.79 3.43
N VAL A 87 6.68 -0.08 3.10
CA VAL A 87 5.50 0.28 2.30
C VAL A 87 4.61 1.28 3.02
N ILE A 88 4.31 1.06 4.31
CA ILE A 88 3.46 1.98 5.10
C ILE A 88 4.10 3.37 5.16
N LYS A 89 5.42 3.43 5.41
CA LYS A 89 6.16 4.69 5.41
C LYS A 89 6.15 5.38 4.05
N ALA A 90 6.28 4.62 2.96
CA ALA A 90 6.19 5.19 1.61
C ALA A 90 4.82 5.83 1.34
N VAL A 91 3.73 5.15 1.73
CA VAL A 91 2.37 5.71 1.64
C VAL A 91 2.25 6.97 2.49
N ARG A 92 2.67 6.92 3.77
CA ARG A 92 2.64 8.07 4.69
C ARG A 92 3.41 9.27 4.13
N ASN A 93 4.63 9.06 3.64
CA ASN A 93 5.46 10.11 3.06
C ASN A 93 4.80 10.75 1.83
N SER A 94 4.09 9.96 1.02
CA SER A 94 3.33 10.48 -0.12
C SER A 94 2.18 11.39 0.31
N LEU A 95 1.45 11.01 1.37
CA LEU A 95 0.38 11.81 1.95
C LEU A 95 0.91 13.11 2.56
N ASP A 96 2.02 13.04 3.30
CA ASP A 96 2.65 14.21 3.93
C ASP A 96 3.17 15.21 2.87
N SER A 97 3.65 14.71 1.74
CA SER A 97 4.13 15.54 0.62
C SER A 97 3.00 16.18 -0.18
N SER A 98 1.79 15.59 -0.14
CA SER A 98 0.66 15.98 -0.97
C SER A 98 -0.58 16.20 -0.11
N LYS A 99 -0.81 17.45 0.33
CA LYS A 99 -1.94 17.81 1.21
C LYS A 99 -3.35 17.52 0.66
N GLU A 100 -3.46 17.12 -0.61
CA GLU A 100 -4.72 16.82 -1.27
C GLU A 100 -5.02 15.31 -1.40
N VAL A 101 -4.11 14.45 -0.93
CA VAL A 101 -4.25 12.99 -1.01
C VAL A 101 -4.75 12.43 0.32
N THR A 102 -5.80 11.60 0.27
CA THR A 102 -6.31 10.85 1.42
C THR A 102 -6.13 9.36 1.15
N ALA A 103 -5.51 8.62 2.08
CA ALA A 103 -5.49 7.15 2.01
C ALA A 103 -6.51 6.55 2.97
N LEU A 104 -7.25 5.56 2.48
CA LEU A 104 -8.07 4.66 3.28
C LEU A 104 -7.60 3.24 2.98
N TRP A 105 -7.18 2.53 4.03
CA TRP A 105 -6.78 1.14 3.88
C TRP A 105 -7.48 0.23 4.87
N VAL A 106 -7.68 -1.01 4.43
CA VAL A 106 -8.26 -2.11 5.20
C VAL A 106 -7.12 -2.99 5.69
N THR A 107 -7.11 -3.31 6.98
CA THR A 107 -6.08 -4.13 7.59
C THR A 107 -6.63 -4.89 8.79
N HIS A 108 -6.10 -6.09 9.02
CA HIS A 108 -6.32 -6.88 10.22
C HIS A 108 -5.15 -6.75 11.23
N ARG A 109 -4.14 -5.94 10.91
CA ARG A 109 -2.91 -5.79 11.71
C ARG A 109 -2.97 -4.53 12.56
N LEU A 110 -2.86 -4.70 13.87
CA LEU A 110 -3.04 -3.61 14.83
C LEU A 110 -1.86 -2.63 14.84
N GLU A 111 -0.68 -3.08 14.45
CA GLU A 111 0.54 -2.28 14.36
C GLU A 111 0.41 -1.17 13.31
N GLU A 112 -0.44 -1.38 12.30
CA GLU A 112 -0.66 -0.42 11.22
C GLU A 112 -1.50 0.78 11.67
N LEU A 113 -2.30 0.63 12.73
CA LEU A 113 -3.07 1.74 13.32
C LEU A 113 -2.16 2.84 13.86
N GLU A 114 -0.91 2.53 14.23
CA GLU A 114 0.05 3.53 14.72
C GLU A 114 0.39 4.59 13.66
N TYR A 115 0.19 4.27 12.38
CA TYR A 115 0.46 5.16 11.24
C TYR A 115 -0.81 5.83 10.70
N ALA A 116 -1.97 5.59 11.31
CA ALA A 116 -3.24 6.14 10.87
C ALA A 116 -3.62 7.39 11.68
N ASP A 117 -4.18 8.40 11.01
CA ASP A 117 -4.72 9.59 11.70
C ASP A 117 -6.02 9.28 12.45
N GLY A 118 -6.75 8.25 12.00
CA GLY A 118 -7.96 7.74 12.61
C GLY A 118 -8.30 6.35 12.08
N ALA A 119 -9.26 5.68 12.71
CA ALA A 119 -9.66 4.34 12.33
C ALA A 119 -11.17 4.11 12.46
N VAL A 120 -11.66 3.14 11.70
CA VAL A 120 -13.04 2.65 11.75
C VAL A 120 -12.98 1.15 12.01
N TYR A 121 -13.59 0.71 13.11
CA TYR A 121 -13.76 -0.69 13.43
C TYR A 121 -15.10 -1.20 12.88
N MET A 122 -15.03 -2.27 12.10
CA MET A 122 -16.18 -2.93 11.50
C MET A 122 -16.32 -4.36 12.03
N GLU A 123 -17.57 -4.80 12.21
CA GLU A 123 -17.94 -6.16 12.63
C GLU A 123 -19.25 -6.52 11.91
N ASP A 124 -19.36 -7.74 11.36
CA ASP A 124 -20.54 -8.22 10.63
C ASP A 124 -21.07 -7.25 9.56
N GLY A 125 -20.14 -6.63 8.81
CA GLY A 125 -20.47 -5.67 7.75
C GLY A 125 -21.02 -4.34 8.25
N ARG A 126 -20.93 -4.03 9.55
CA ARG A 126 -21.41 -2.79 10.17
C ARG A 126 -20.26 -2.05 10.83
N VAL A 127 -20.31 -0.71 10.76
CA VAL A 127 -19.42 0.15 11.55
C VAL A 127 -19.86 0.09 13.01
N VAL A 128 -19.02 -0.44 13.86
CA VAL A 128 -19.27 -0.56 15.31
C VAL A 128 -18.67 0.62 16.07
N LYS A 129 -17.50 1.11 15.63
CA LYS A 129 -16.83 2.25 16.27
C LYS A 129 -15.95 3.00 15.26
N HIS A 130 -15.82 4.31 15.43
CA HIS A 130 -14.85 5.14 14.70
C HIS A 130 -14.26 6.19 15.66
N GLY A 131 -13.06 6.68 15.35
CA GLY A 131 -12.37 7.66 16.19
C GLY A 131 -10.89 7.77 15.85
N ASP A 132 -10.11 8.38 16.74
CA ASP A 132 -8.66 8.36 16.65
C ASP A 132 -8.12 6.92 16.78
N ALA A 133 -6.96 6.66 16.18
CA ALA A 133 -6.36 5.34 16.14
C ALA A 133 -6.15 4.72 17.52
N LYS A 134 -5.78 5.54 18.52
CA LYS A 134 -5.54 5.07 19.89
C LYS A 134 -6.83 4.58 20.55
N THR A 135 -7.91 5.36 20.47
CA THR A 135 -9.22 4.97 21.01
C THR A 135 -9.73 3.66 20.39
N ILE A 136 -9.51 3.48 19.08
CA ILE A 136 -9.91 2.26 18.38
C ILE A 136 -9.04 1.08 18.79
N LEU A 137 -7.73 1.26 18.91
CA LEU A 137 -6.80 0.23 19.35
C LEU A 137 -7.14 -0.28 20.76
N GLU A 138 -7.41 0.63 21.70
CA GLU A 138 -7.83 0.28 23.07
C GLU A 138 -9.15 -0.52 23.07
N PHE A 139 -10.11 -0.11 22.23
CA PHE A 139 -11.38 -0.82 22.07
C PHE A 139 -11.18 -2.26 21.56
N ILE A 140 -10.36 -2.45 20.53
CA ILE A 140 -10.08 -3.78 19.97
C ILE A 140 -9.38 -4.68 21.01
N LYS A 141 -8.34 -4.16 21.68
CA LYS A 141 -7.63 -4.90 22.75
C LYS A 141 -8.55 -5.31 23.90
N GLY A 142 -9.48 -4.43 24.28
CA GLY A 142 -10.50 -4.73 25.28
C GLY A 142 -11.41 -5.89 24.88
N ARG A 143 -11.88 -5.92 23.63
CA ARG A 143 -12.71 -7.02 23.11
C ARG A 143 -11.94 -8.34 23.03
N GLN A 144 -10.71 -8.34 22.51
CA GLN A 144 -9.86 -9.54 22.43
C GLN A 144 -9.60 -10.14 23.82
N SER A 145 -9.33 -9.29 24.82
CA SER A 145 -9.09 -9.72 26.20
C SER A 145 -10.33 -10.36 26.83
N ALA A 146 -11.53 -9.84 26.55
CA ALA A 146 -12.79 -10.43 27.02
C ALA A 146 -13.02 -11.82 26.40
N TYR A 147 -12.72 -11.98 25.11
CA TYR A 147 -12.85 -13.25 24.40
C TYR A 147 -11.90 -14.32 24.94
N ILE A 148 -10.63 -13.97 25.16
CA ILE A 148 -9.63 -14.91 25.72
C ILE A 148 -10.04 -15.36 27.14
N LYS A 149 -10.62 -14.47 27.94
CA LYS A 149 -11.13 -14.83 29.28
C LYS A 149 -12.30 -15.81 29.22
N GLN A 150 -13.17 -15.72 28.22
CA GLN A 150 -14.29 -16.64 28.03
C GLN A 150 -13.85 -18.05 27.62
N ILE A 151 -12.73 -18.18 26.89
CA ILE A 151 -12.20 -19.48 26.47
C ILE A 151 -11.51 -20.21 27.63
N ASN A 152 -10.89 -19.47 28.54
CA ASN A 152 -10.12 -20.01 29.67
C ASN A 152 -10.94 -20.18 30.96
N SER A 153 -12.26 -19.97 30.91
CA SER A 153 -13.20 -20.15 32.03
C SER A 153 -14.15 -21.30 31.77
#